data_AF-A0A151JBV0-F1
#
_entry.id   AF-A0A151JBV0-F1
#
_cell.length_a   1.000
_cell.length_b   1.000
_cell.length_c   1.000
_cell.angle_alpha   90.00
_cell.angle_beta   90.00
_cell.angle_gamma   90.00
#
_symmetry.space_group_name_H-M   'P 1'
#
loop_
_entity.id
_entity.type
_entity.pdbx_description
1 polymer ?
#
loop_
_entity_poly.entity_id
_entity_poly.type
_entity_poly.pdbx_seq_one_letter_code
_entity_poly.pdbx_strand_id
1 'polypeptide(L)' 'MTSCIVLGCTSGYKSNKEKVHLFYVLRDKKLRDMWQAALRRRNIIIKSSQAVCEKHLFGIA' A
#
# COMPACT_ATOMS: atom_id res chain seq x y z
N MET A 1 -6.89 11.05 5.94
CA MET A 1 -6.91 10.62 4.52
C MET A 1 -5.97 9.44 4.39
N THR A 2 -6.45 8.31 3.89
CA THR A 2 -5.63 7.12 3.64
C THR A 2 -4.94 7.28 2.30
N SER A 3 -3.62 7.20 2.27
CA SER A 3 -2.82 7.25 1.05
C SER A 3 -2.15 5.90 0.78
N CYS A 4 -1.75 5.69 -0.48
CA CYS A 4 -1.01 4.49 -0.85
C CYS A 4 0.37 4.47 -0.17
N ILE A 5 0.72 3.31 0.40
CA ILE A 5 2.01 3.08 1.07
C ILE A 5 3.17 2.91 0.08
N VAL A 6 2.92 2.71 -1.22
CA VAL A 6 3.98 2.50 -2.23
C VAL A 6 4.86 3.75 -2.36
N LEU A 7 6.19 3.57 -2.47
CA LEU A 7 7.13 4.69 -2.63
C LEU A 7 6.92 5.42 -3.95
N GLY A 8 6.81 6.74 -3.87
CA GLY A 8 6.52 7.58 -5.02
C GLY A 8 5.05 7.59 -5.47
N CYS A 9 4.18 6.77 -4.88
CA CYS A 9 2.77 6.80 -5.21
C CYS A 9 2.07 7.99 -4.53
N THR A 10 1.36 8.79 -5.33
CA THR A 10 0.58 9.94 -4.85
C THR A 10 -0.92 9.65 -4.73
N SER A 11 -1.34 8.40 -4.96
CA SER A 11 -2.75 8.00 -4.82
C SER A 11 -3.26 8.21 -3.39
N GLY A 12 -4.43 8.84 -3.27
CA GLY A 12 -5.06 9.18 -1.99
C GLY A 12 -4.50 10.44 -1.30
N TYR A 13 -3.49 11.09 -1.87
CA TYR A 13 -3.04 12.41 -1.41
C TYR A 13 -4.04 13.49 -1.85
N LYS A 14 -4.27 14.51 -1.01
CA LYS A 14 -5.20 15.62 -1.32
C LYS A 14 -4.86 16.34 -2.64
N SER A 15 -3.58 16.39 -3.00
CA SER A 15 -3.09 16.98 -4.24
C SER A 15 -3.43 16.16 -5.49
N ASN A 16 -3.64 14.85 -5.34
CA ASN A 16 -4.02 13.97 -6.43
C ASN A 16 -5.54 13.79 -6.44
N LYS A 17 -6.20 14.35 -7.47
CA LYS A 17 -7.67 14.29 -7.63
C LYS A 17 -8.16 12.98 -8.24
N GLU A 18 -7.26 12.07 -8.61
CA GLU A 18 -7.60 10.78 -9.18
C GLU A 18 -8.31 9.90 -8.15
N LYS A 19 -9.45 9.34 -8.55
CA LYS A 19 -10.18 8.36 -7.75
C LYS A 19 -9.61 6.98 -8.02
N VAL A 20 -9.05 6.37 -6.98
CA VAL A 20 -8.58 4.99 -7.02
C VAL A 20 -9.12 4.22 -5.81
N HIS A 21 -9.31 2.93 -5.99
CA HIS A 21 -9.60 2.00 -4.92
C HIS A 21 -8.35 1.78 -4.06
N LEU A 22 -8.55 1.86 -2.75
CA LEU A 22 -7.52 1.59 -1.75
C LEU A 22 -7.87 0.29 -1.03
N PHE A 23 -6.91 -0.62 -0.98
CA PHE A 23 -7.01 -1.90 -0.30
C PHE A 23 -6.14 -1.86 0.95
N TYR A 24 -6.74 -2.12 2.10
CA TYR A 24 -6.01 -2.15 3.35
C TYR A 24 -5.15 -3.39 3.45
N VAL A 25 -3.95 -3.22 4.04
CA VAL A 25 -3.09 -4.36 4.35
C VAL A 25 -3.81 -5.23 5.38
N LEU A 26 -3.91 -6.52 5.06
CA LEU A 26 -4.58 -7.51 5.91
C LEU A 26 -3.89 -7.62 7.27
N ARG A 27 -4.66 -7.99 8.30
CA ARG A 27 -4.13 -8.17 9.67
C ARG A 27 -3.25 -9.43 9.79
N ASP A 28 -3.39 -10.36 8.85
CA ASP A 28 -2.64 -11.60 8.83
C ASP A 28 -1.13 -11.34 8.69
N LYS A 29 -0.35 -12.00 9.55
CA LYS A 29 1.10 -11.79 9.65
C LYS A 29 1.82 -12.24 8.38
N LYS A 30 1.44 -13.39 7.82
CA LYS A 30 2.10 -13.96 6.63
C LYS A 30 1.89 -13.06 5.42
N LEU A 31 0.68 -12.55 5.24
CA LEU A 31 0.36 -11.57 4.20
C LEU A 31 1.12 -10.26 4.42
N ARG A 32 1.20 -9.74 5.66
CA ARG A 32 2.01 -8.55 5.96
C ARG A 32 3.49 -8.74 5.61
N ASP A 33 4.07 -9.89 5.93
CA ASP A 33 5.47 -10.20 5.58
C ASP A 33 5.67 -10.26 4.05
N MET A 34 4.71 -10.81 3.30
CA MET A 34 4.73 -10.77 1.83
C MET A 34 4.67 -9.33 1.30
N TRP A 35 3.77 -8.50 1.85
CA TRP A 35 3.69 -7.08 1.52
C TRP A 35 4.99 -6.34 1.83
N GLN A 36 5.61 -6.64 2.97
CA GLN A 36 6.87 -6.06 3.41
C GLN A 36 8.00 -6.38 2.42
N ALA A 37 8.06 -7.62 1.96
CA ALA A 37 9.01 -8.06 0.94
C ALA A 37 8.73 -7.41 -0.42
N ALA A 38 7.48 -7.39 -0.88
CA ALA A 38 7.06 -6.85 -2.17
C ALA A 38 7.32 -5.34 -2.30
N LEU A 39 7.04 -4.57 -1.25
CA LEU A 39 7.23 -3.12 -1.24
C LEU A 39 8.70 -2.70 -1.13
N ARG A 40 9.61 -3.65 -0.85
CA ARG A 40 11.07 -3.45 -0.68
C ARG A 40 11.45 -2.31 0.28
N ARG A 41 10.53 -1.88 1.15
CA ARG A 41 10.78 -0.84 2.14
C ARG A 41 11.31 -1.46 3.42
N ARG A 42 12.63 -1.45 3.61
CA ARG A 42 13.24 -1.94 4.84
C ARG A 42 13.10 -1.00 6.03
N ASN A 43 12.83 0.29 5.78
CA ASN A 43 12.80 1.33 6.80
C ASN A 43 11.42 1.56 7.44
N ILE A 44 10.39 0.79 7.06
CA ILE A 44 9.03 1.02 7.55
C ILE A 44 8.38 -0.32 7.85
N ILE A 45 7.88 -0.49 9.07
CA ILE A 45 7.09 -1.66 9.43
C ILE A 45 5.67 -1.47 8.91
N ILE A 46 5.24 -2.32 7.99
CA ILE A 46 3.88 -2.25 7.44
C ILE A 46 2.85 -2.58 8.53
N LYS A 47 1.92 -1.65 8.71
CA LYS A 47 0.77 -1.79 9.62
C LYS A 47 -0.51 -2.02 8.81
N SER A 48 -1.48 -2.69 9.41
CA SER A 48 -2.81 -2.93 8.81
C SER A 48 -3.67 -1.68 8.70
N SER A 49 -3.19 -0.55 9.23
CA SER A 49 -3.79 0.76 9.01
C SER A 49 -3.36 1.39 7.68
N GLN A 50 -2.37 0.81 6.99
CA GLN A 50 -1.90 1.31 5.71
C GLN A 50 -2.65 0.64 4.56
N ALA A 51 -2.71 1.34 3.43
CA ALA A 51 -3.41 0.86 2.24
C ALA A 51 -2.54 0.95 1.00
N VAL A 52 -2.90 0.17 -0.01
CA VAL A 52 -2.25 0.10 -1.32
C VAL A 52 -3.33 0.37 -2.38
N CYS A 53 -3.03 1.18 -3.40
CA CYS A 53 -4.01 1.43 -4.45
C CYS A 53 -4.04 0.30 -5.48
N GLU A 54 -5.17 0.17 -6.19
CA GLU A 54 -5.39 -0.85 -7.23
C GLU A 54 -4.26 -0.94 -8.28
N LYS A 55 -3.65 0.20 -8.61
CA LYS A 55 -2.53 0.29 -9.56
C LYS A 55 -1.31 -0.56 -9.18
N HIS A 56 -1.16 -0.87 -7.90
CA HIS A 56 -0.04 -1.65 -7.37
C HIS A 56 -0.46 -3.05 -6.90
N LEU A 57 -1.75 -3.41 -7.01
CA LEU A 57 -2.22 -4.75 -6.68
C LEU A 57 -1.90 -5.77 -7.78
N PHE A 58 -1.88 -5.35 -9.05
CA PHE A 58 -1.69 -6.22 -10.21
C PHE A 58 -0.24 -6.65 -10.47
N GLY A 59 0.74 -6.16 -9.71
CA GLY A 59 2.17 -6.45 -9.88
C GLY A 59 2.80 -7.33 -8.79
N ILE A 60 1.99 -7.94 -7.91
CA ILE A 60 2.44 -8.75 -6.76
C ILE A 60 2.14 -10.24 -7.00
N ALA A 61 2.32 -10.70 -8.24
CA ALA A 61 2.27 -12.11 -8.61
C ALA A 61 3.69 -12.69 -8.66
#